data_AF-A0A180ETS5-F1
#
_entry.id   AF-A0A180ETS5-F1
#
_cell.length_a   1.000
_cell.length_b   1.000
_cell.length_c   1.000
_cell.angle_alpha   90.00
_cell.angle_beta   90.00
_cell.angle_gamma   90.00
#
_symmetry.space_group_name_H-M   'P 1'
#
loop_
_entity.id
_entity.type
_entity.pdbx_description
1 polymer ?
#
loop_
_entity_poly.entity_id
_entity_poly.type
_entity_poly.pdbx_seq_one_letter_code
_entity_poly.pdbx_strand_id
1 'polypeptide(L)'
;MPEFVAELTKLFSDTTAVTLVQGAADRDSTQLIFSNLSATINEVETVVLTIISLMVIIIIMLISVMLIGDSKKLAAILKSLGYSDRDNALSFLAIYIPVIIIGLAIAVPLSIGILVAFQAAIFSGANIMILAGASWSYFLIATGAVLGVLLIAGFSGY
;
A
#
# COMPACT_ATOMS: atom_id res chain seq x y z
N MET A 1 -19.61 -0.81 -35.29
CA MET A 1 -18.35 -1.44 -35.75
C MET A 1 -18.57 -2.71 -36.59
N PRO A 2 -19.42 -3.70 -36.22
CA PRO A 2 -19.55 -4.92 -37.02
C PRO A 2 -20.17 -4.68 -38.41
N GLU A 3 -21.08 -3.71 -38.57
CA GLU A 3 -21.64 -3.36 -39.89
C GLU A 3 -20.61 -2.72 -40.85
N PHE A 4 -19.71 -1.89 -40.33
CA PHE A 4 -18.68 -1.22 -41.13
C PHE A 4 -17.66 -2.20 -41.71
N VAL A 5 -17.32 -3.25 -40.96
CA VAL A 5 -16.44 -4.34 -41.41
C VAL A 5 -17.12 -5.18 -42.49
N ALA A 6 -18.44 -5.43 -42.37
CA ALA A 6 -19.21 -6.15 -43.37
C ALA A 6 -19.30 -5.39 -44.72
N GLU A 7 -19.36 -4.05 -44.67
CA GLU A 7 -19.41 -3.19 -45.85
C GLU A 7 -18.05 -3.09 -46.56
N LEU A 8 -16.95 -3.00 -45.81
CA LEU A 8 -15.58 -3.02 -46.36
C LEU A 8 -15.21 -4.37 -47.00
N THR A 9 -15.72 -5.47 -46.47
CA THR A 9 -15.53 -6.83 -47.00
C THR A 9 -16.24 -7.02 -48.34
N LYS A 10 -17.35 -6.29 -48.59
CA LYS A 10 -18.04 -6.27 -49.88
C LYS A 10 -17.36 -5.40 -50.94
N LEU A 11 -16.73 -4.30 -50.52
CA LEU A 11 -16.08 -3.34 -51.42
C LEU A 11 -14.65 -3.75 -51.80
N PHE A 12 -13.93 -4.39 -50.90
CA PHE A 12 -12.57 -4.88 -51.13
C PHE A 12 -12.58 -6.40 -51.03
N SER A 13 -12.84 -7.07 -52.16
CA SER A 13 -12.73 -8.54 -52.30
C SER A 13 -11.27 -9.05 -52.21
N ASP A 14 -10.35 -8.20 -51.72
CA ASP A 14 -8.95 -8.50 -51.52
C ASP A 14 -8.77 -9.02 -50.08
N THR A 15 -8.42 -10.29 -50.00
CA THR A 15 -8.31 -11.10 -48.78
C THR A 15 -7.35 -10.48 -47.76
N THR A 16 -6.45 -9.60 -48.23
CA THR A 16 -5.45 -8.88 -47.44
C THR A 16 -6.05 -7.72 -46.63
N ALA A 17 -7.02 -6.99 -47.18
CA ALA A 17 -7.68 -5.88 -46.49
C ALA A 17 -8.60 -6.39 -45.36
N VAL A 18 -9.29 -7.50 -45.61
CA VAL A 18 -10.18 -8.15 -44.64
C VAL A 18 -9.39 -8.75 -43.47
N THR A 19 -8.25 -9.38 -43.73
CA THR A 19 -7.37 -9.92 -42.69
C THR A 19 -6.68 -8.83 -41.86
N LEU A 20 -6.34 -7.69 -42.46
CA LEU A 20 -5.83 -6.53 -41.71
C LEU A 20 -6.90 -5.90 -40.82
N VAL A 21 -8.14 -5.77 -41.31
CA VAL A 21 -9.27 -5.22 -40.52
C VAL A 21 -9.71 -6.17 -39.41
N GLN A 22 -9.76 -7.49 -39.68
CA GLN A 22 -10.03 -8.49 -38.65
C GLN A 22 -8.90 -8.56 -37.61
N GLY A 23 -7.63 -8.55 -38.04
CA GLY A 23 -6.50 -8.49 -37.13
C GLY A 23 -6.45 -7.21 -36.29
N ALA A 24 -6.92 -6.07 -36.83
CA ALA A 24 -7.08 -4.84 -36.08
C ALA A 24 -8.22 -4.95 -35.05
N ALA A 25 -9.38 -5.50 -35.43
CA ALA A 25 -10.52 -5.70 -34.52
C ALA A 25 -10.23 -6.70 -33.40
N ASP A 26 -9.47 -7.76 -33.67
CA ASP A 26 -9.03 -8.74 -32.68
C ASP A 26 -8.04 -8.14 -31.68
N ARG A 27 -7.13 -7.27 -32.15
CA ARG A 27 -6.22 -6.50 -31.29
C ARG A 27 -6.96 -5.50 -30.42
N ASP A 28 -7.94 -4.80 -30.97
CA ASP A 28 -8.75 -3.82 -30.24
C ASP A 28 -9.58 -4.51 -29.14
N SER A 29 -10.17 -5.66 -29.46
CA SER A 29 -10.92 -6.48 -28.51
C SER A 29 -10.01 -7.02 -27.40
N THR A 30 -8.80 -7.47 -27.75
CA THR A 30 -7.81 -7.94 -26.77
C THR A 30 -7.33 -6.80 -25.86
N GLN A 31 -7.11 -5.61 -26.42
CA GLN A 31 -6.73 -4.43 -25.65
C GLN A 31 -7.85 -3.97 -24.70
N LEU A 32 -9.11 -4.02 -25.14
CA LEU A 32 -10.28 -3.77 -24.30
C LEU A 32 -10.39 -4.78 -23.14
N ILE A 33 -10.11 -6.06 -23.39
CA ILE A 33 -10.09 -7.08 -22.33
C ILE A 33 -8.98 -6.77 -21.32
N PHE A 34 -7.76 -6.45 -21.79
CA PHE A 34 -6.66 -6.10 -20.88
C PHE A 34 -6.94 -4.81 -20.10
N SER A 35 -7.55 -3.79 -20.69
CA SER A 35 -7.90 -2.56 -19.99
C SER A 35 -8.97 -2.81 -18.92
N ASN A 36 -9.99 -3.62 -19.23
CA ASN A 36 -11.03 -3.97 -18.27
C ASN A 36 -10.50 -4.86 -17.13
N LEU A 37 -9.62 -5.81 -17.44
CA LEU A 37 -8.93 -6.62 -16.43
C LEU A 37 -8.06 -5.75 -15.52
N SER A 38 -7.26 -4.84 -16.09
CA SER A 38 -6.44 -3.92 -15.30
C SER A 38 -7.28 -3.00 -14.42
N ALA A 39 -8.37 -2.44 -14.95
CA ALA A 39 -9.28 -1.60 -14.16
C ALA A 39 -9.91 -2.38 -12.99
N THR A 40 -10.39 -3.60 -13.26
CA THR A 40 -11.00 -4.45 -12.22
C THR A 40 -9.98 -4.84 -11.15
N ILE A 41 -8.75 -5.18 -11.54
CA ILE A 41 -7.66 -5.48 -10.60
C ILE A 41 -7.36 -4.27 -9.72
N ASN A 42 -7.25 -3.07 -10.31
CA ASN A 42 -6.98 -1.85 -9.56
C ASN A 42 -8.13 -1.50 -8.58
N GLU A 43 -9.38 -1.69 -8.97
CA GLU A 43 -10.53 -1.48 -8.09
C GLU A 43 -10.51 -2.45 -6.89
N VAL A 44 -10.30 -3.74 -7.15
CA VAL A 44 -10.22 -4.77 -6.10
C VAL A 44 -9.04 -4.48 -5.17
N GLU A 45 -7.87 -4.15 -5.72
CA GLU A 45 -6.69 -3.76 -4.94
C GLU A 45 -6.98 -2.55 -4.04
N THR A 46 -7.62 -1.52 -4.58
CA THR A 46 -7.96 -0.30 -3.85
C THR A 46 -8.89 -0.59 -2.67
N VAL A 47 -9.92 -1.42 -2.87
CA VAL A 47 -10.85 -1.82 -1.80
C VAL A 47 -10.12 -2.58 -0.70
N VAL A 48 -9.29 -3.56 -1.08
CA VAL A 48 -8.53 -4.38 -0.12
C VAL A 48 -7.56 -3.53 0.68
N LEU A 49 -6.78 -2.66 0.02
CA LEU A 49 -5.85 -1.74 0.68
C LEU A 49 -6.56 -0.79 1.64
N THR A 50 -7.75 -0.32 1.29
CA THR A 50 -8.55 0.57 2.15
C THR A 50 -8.97 -0.14 3.44
N ILE A 51 -9.45 -1.38 3.36
CA ILE A 51 -9.85 -2.17 4.53
C ILE A 51 -8.64 -2.46 5.43
N ILE A 52 -7.53 -2.92 4.84
CA ILE A 52 -6.31 -3.24 5.60
C ILE A 52 -5.77 -1.98 6.29
N SER A 53 -5.73 -0.85 5.59
CA SER A 53 -5.29 0.43 6.15
C SER A 53 -6.13 0.85 7.36
N LEU A 54 -7.46 0.72 7.26
CA LEU A 54 -8.37 1.02 8.37
C LEU A 54 -8.15 0.09 9.57
N MET A 55 -7.93 -1.20 9.34
CA MET A 55 -7.59 -2.15 10.40
C MET A 55 -6.29 -1.79 11.12
N VAL A 56 -5.25 -1.40 10.36
CA VAL A 56 -3.96 -0.99 10.93
C VAL A 56 -4.13 0.24 11.83
N ILE A 57 -4.91 1.23 11.41
CA ILE A 57 -5.18 2.43 12.22
C ILE A 57 -5.86 2.06 13.55
N ILE A 58 -6.86 1.16 13.52
CA ILE A 58 -7.55 0.70 14.73
C ILE A 58 -6.59 -0.02 15.67
N ILE A 59 -5.76 -0.92 15.16
CA ILE A 59 -4.78 -1.67 15.96
C ILE A 59 -3.78 -0.71 16.61
N ILE A 60 -3.24 0.24 15.85
CA ILE A 60 -2.30 1.24 16.38
C ILE A 60 -2.97 2.06 17.48
N MET A 61 -4.23 2.47 17.30
CA MET A 61 -4.98 3.21 18.32
C MET A 61 -5.14 2.40 19.61
N LEU A 62 -5.56 1.13 19.51
CA LEU A 62 -5.73 0.25 20.68
C LEU A 62 -4.43 0.05 21.45
N ILE A 63 -3.33 -0.26 20.73
CA ILE A 63 -2.01 -0.44 21.34
C ILE A 63 -1.56 0.87 21.99
N SER A 64 -1.75 2.01 21.32
CA SER A 64 -1.37 3.31 21.87
C SER A 64 -2.10 3.63 23.18
N VAL A 65 -3.41 3.38 23.25
CA VAL A 65 -4.19 3.60 24.48
C VAL A 65 -3.71 2.70 25.62
N MET A 66 -3.43 1.43 25.33
CA MET A 66 -2.88 0.49 26.31
C MET A 66 -1.50 0.97 26.82
N LEU A 67 -0.62 1.37 25.91
CA LEU A 67 0.72 1.84 26.24
C LEU A 67 0.71 3.14 27.03
N ILE A 68 -0.19 4.08 26.70
CA ILE A 68 -0.40 5.30 27.49
C ILE A 68 -0.88 4.95 28.89
N GLY A 69 -1.80 4.00 29.03
CA GLY A 69 -2.29 3.54 30.34
C GLY A 69 -1.17 3.01 31.23
N ASP A 70 -0.27 2.20 30.69
CA ASP A 70 0.88 1.68 31.44
C ASP A 70 1.95 2.75 31.67
N SER A 71 2.16 3.64 30.70
CA SER A 71 3.04 4.81 30.85
C SER A 71 2.57 5.70 32.01
N LYS A 72 1.27 5.96 32.16
CA LYS A 72 0.72 6.74 33.29
C LYS A 72 1.02 6.11 34.65
N LYS A 73 0.95 4.78 34.77
CA LYS A 73 1.30 4.06 36.01
C LYS A 73 2.79 4.23 36.34
N LEU A 74 3.66 4.09 35.33
CA LEU A 74 5.10 4.31 35.50
C LEU A 74 5.41 5.76 35.87
N ALA A 75 4.72 6.72 35.27
CA ALA A 75 4.87 8.14 35.58
C ALA A 75 4.51 8.43 37.04
N ALA A 76 3.43 7.84 37.54
CA ALA A 76 3.00 7.99 38.93
C ALA A 76 4.05 7.43 39.93
N ILE A 77 4.69 6.31 39.60
CA ILE A 77 5.78 5.72 40.40
C ILE A 77 7.01 6.63 40.39
N LEU A 78 7.41 7.14 39.22
CA LEU A 78 8.55 8.04 39.12
C LEU A 78 8.29 9.37 39.84
N LYS A 79 7.05 9.87 39.79
CA LYS A 79 6.61 11.07 40.51
C LYS A 79 6.67 10.89 42.02
N SER A 80 6.33 9.71 42.55
CA SER A 80 6.49 9.42 43.98
C SER A 80 7.95 9.30 44.41
N LEU A 81 8.87 9.01 43.48
CA LEU A 81 10.32 9.08 43.67
C LEU A 81 10.90 10.50 43.54
N GLY A 82 10.08 11.51 43.27
CA GLY A 82 10.50 12.91 43.18
C GLY A 82 10.95 13.37 41.80
N TYR A 83 10.70 12.59 40.74
CA TYR A 83 10.97 13.04 39.37
C TYR A 83 10.02 14.16 38.94
N SER A 84 10.54 15.11 38.18
CA SER A 84 9.74 16.18 37.59
C SER A 84 8.90 15.66 36.42
N ASP A 85 7.74 16.28 36.16
CA ASP A 85 6.85 15.87 35.07
C ASP A 85 7.53 15.94 33.68
N ARG A 86 8.57 16.79 33.54
CA ARG A 86 9.38 16.89 32.31
C ARG A 86 10.30 15.68 32.12
N ASP A 87 10.93 15.21 33.19
CA ASP A 87 11.83 14.04 33.13
C ASP A 87 11.03 12.76 32.85
N ASN A 88 9.81 12.68 33.36
CA ASN A 88 8.86 11.62 33.02
C ASN A 88 8.50 11.62 31.53
N ALA A 89 8.12 12.77 30.96
CA ALA A 89 7.79 12.87 29.54
C ALA A 89 8.97 12.47 28.63
N LEU A 90 10.19 12.88 29.00
CA LEU A 90 11.41 12.55 28.26
C LEU A 90 11.73 11.05 28.35
N SER A 91 11.52 10.44 29.51
CA SER A 91 11.71 8.99 29.72
C SER A 91 10.75 8.16 28.85
N PHE A 92 9.51 8.60 28.68
CA PHE A 92 8.58 7.95 27.76
C PHE A 92 9.03 8.09 26.31
N LEU A 93 9.31 9.31 25.86
CA LEU A 93 9.74 9.55 24.48
C LEU A 93 10.99 8.75 24.11
N ALA A 94 11.94 8.63 25.04
CA ALA A 94 13.16 7.86 24.87
C ALA A 94 12.93 6.36 24.65
N ILE A 95 11.83 5.78 25.16
CA ILE A 95 11.46 4.37 24.93
C ILE A 95 10.82 4.19 23.55
N TYR A 96 10.03 5.15 23.08
CA TYR A 96 9.30 5.02 21.80
C TYR A 96 10.18 5.22 20.57
N ILE A 97 11.11 6.18 20.60
CA ILE A 97 12.01 6.47 19.46
C ILE A 97 12.76 5.22 18.95
N PRO A 98 13.45 4.44 19.80
CA PRO A 98 14.18 3.26 19.32
C PRO A 98 13.25 2.17 18.76
N VAL A 99 12.06 2.00 19.34
CA VAL A 99 11.05 1.05 18.81
C VAL A 99 10.62 1.43 17.39
N ILE A 100 10.39 2.72 17.13
CA ILE A 100 10.02 3.21 15.80
C ILE A 100 11.15 2.99 14.79
N ILE A 101 12.39 3.31 15.18
CA ILE A 101 13.55 3.15 14.31
C ILE A 101 13.76 1.68 13.95
N ILE A 102 13.69 0.77 14.93
CA ILE A 102 13.82 -0.67 14.71
C ILE A 102 12.67 -1.18 13.82
N GLY A 103 11.45 -0.73 14.09
CA GLY A 103 10.28 -1.09 13.29
C GLY A 103 10.44 -0.69 11.82
N LEU A 104 10.87 0.55 11.55
CA LEU A 104 11.14 1.03 10.19
C LEU A 104 12.30 0.26 9.53
N ALA A 105 13.38 0.02 10.28
CA ALA A 105 14.55 -0.71 9.79
C ALA A 105 14.21 -2.14 9.37
N ILE A 106 13.18 -2.76 9.97
CA ILE A 106 12.70 -4.09 9.59
C ILE A 106 11.64 -4.01 8.48
N ALA A 107 10.70 -3.07 8.58
CA ALA A 107 9.54 -2.99 7.68
C ALA A 107 9.92 -2.61 6.24
N VAL A 108 10.89 -1.71 6.05
CA VAL A 108 11.34 -1.28 4.72
C VAL A 108 11.98 -2.43 3.93
N PRO A 109 13.02 -3.14 4.44
CA PRO A 109 13.61 -4.25 3.70
C PRO A 109 12.64 -5.42 3.53
N LEU A 110 11.75 -5.66 4.50
CA LEU A 110 10.73 -6.71 4.36
C LEU A 110 9.79 -6.41 3.18
N SER A 111 9.32 -5.17 3.06
CA SER A 111 8.46 -4.73 1.95
C SER A 111 9.15 -4.88 0.60
N ILE A 112 10.43 -4.47 0.50
CA ILE A 112 11.23 -4.63 -0.72
C ILE A 112 11.43 -6.11 -1.05
N GLY A 113 11.70 -6.95 -0.04
CA GLY A 113 11.87 -8.38 -0.20
C GLY A 113 10.62 -9.08 -0.76
N ILE A 114 9.44 -8.71 -0.25
CA ILE A 114 8.16 -9.22 -0.75
C ILE A 114 7.94 -8.80 -2.21
N LEU A 115 8.25 -7.55 -2.57
CA LEU A 115 8.13 -7.07 -3.95
C LEU A 115 9.02 -7.86 -4.91
N VAL A 116 10.28 -8.12 -4.55
CA VAL A 116 11.20 -8.93 -5.36
C VAL A 116 10.70 -10.37 -5.49
N ALA A 117 10.21 -10.96 -4.41
CA ALA A 117 9.64 -12.31 -4.43
C ALA A 117 8.40 -12.40 -5.33
N PHE A 118 7.54 -11.38 -5.29
CA PHE A 118 6.36 -11.30 -6.15
C PHE A 118 6.74 -11.18 -7.63
N GLN A 119 7.70 -10.31 -7.98
CA GLN A 119 8.22 -10.21 -9.34
C GLN A 119 8.80 -11.53 -9.84
N ALA A 120 9.59 -12.22 -9.01
CA ALA A 120 10.16 -13.51 -9.36
C ALA A 120 9.08 -14.58 -9.60
N ALA A 121 8.02 -14.61 -8.78
CA ALA A 121 6.90 -15.53 -8.94
C ALA A 121 6.14 -15.28 -10.25
N ILE A 122 5.84 -14.02 -10.58
CA ILE A 122 5.17 -13.66 -11.84
C ILE A 122 6.04 -13.97 -13.05
N PHE A 123 7.33 -13.64 -12.99
CA PHE A 123 8.26 -13.93 -14.09
C PHE A 123 8.36 -15.44 -14.35
N SER A 124 8.44 -16.27 -13.30
CA SER A 124 8.46 -17.73 -13.44
C SER A 124 7.16 -18.31 -13.98
N GLY A 125 6.01 -17.70 -13.68
CA GLY A 125 4.69 -18.22 -14.08
C GLY A 125 4.23 -17.75 -15.46
N ALA A 126 4.42 -16.48 -15.77
CA ALA A 126 3.88 -15.83 -16.96
C ALA A 126 4.96 -15.45 -18.00
N ASN A 127 6.25 -15.57 -17.68
CA ASN A 127 7.37 -15.12 -18.52
C ASN A 127 7.30 -13.62 -18.90
N ILE A 128 6.58 -12.84 -18.09
CA ILE A 128 6.43 -11.38 -18.25
C ILE A 128 7.27 -10.71 -17.18
N MET A 129 8.17 -9.81 -17.59
CA MET A 129 8.94 -8.99 -16.66
C MET A 129 8.14 -7.74 -16.30
N ILE A 130 7.62 -7.68 -15.07
CA ILE A 130 6.96 -6.49 -14.53
C ILE A 130 7.97 -5.74 -13.67
N LEU A 131 8.29 -4.51 -14.04
CA LEU A 131 9.08 -3.60 -13.21
C LEU A 131 8.17 -2.96 -12.16
N ALA A 132 7.81 -3.73 -11.12
CA ALA A 132 7.11 -3.18 -9.97
C ALA A 132 8.10 -2.34 -9.15
N GLY A 133 7.86 -1.04 -9.00
CA GLY A 133 8.68 -0.16 -8.19
C GLY A 133 7.86 0.37 -7.02
N ALA A 134 8.36 0.24 -5.79
CA ALA A 134 7.79 0.96 -4.67
C ALA A 134 8.32 2.40 -4.69
N SER A 135 7.45 3.38 -4.94
CA SER A 135 7.82 4.78 -4.83
C SER A 135 8.15 5.12 -3.37
N TRP A 136 9.22 5.90 -3.18
CA TRP A 136 9.64 6.37 -1.85
C TRP A 136 8.53 7.17 -1.12
N SER A 137 7.64 7.80 -1.89
CA SER A 137 6.49 8.53 -1.34
C SER A 137 5.58 7.67 -0.46
N TYR A 138 5.38 6.39 -0.79
CA TYR A 138 4.52 5.50 0.00
C TYR A 138 5.10 5.21 1.38
N PHE A 139 6.43 5.03 1.48
CA PHE A 139 7.11 4.83 2.76
C PHE A 139 7.03 6.08 3.65
N LEU A 140 7.17 7.27 3.05
CA LEU A 140 7.05 8.54 3.78
C LEU A 140 5.63 8.75 4.31
N ILE A 141 4.60 8.48 3.50
CA ILE A 141 3.20 8.61 3.92
C ILE A 141 2.88 7.63 5.05
N ALA A 142 3.31 6.37 4.95
CA ALA A 142 3.08 5.37 5.98
C ALA A 142 3.77 5.75 7.30
N THR A 143 5.02 6.20 7.23
CA THR A 143 5.77 6.66 8.42
C THR A 143 5.09 7.89 9.05
N GLY A 144 4.67 8.85 8.22
CA GLY A 144 3.94 10.03 8.67
C GLY A 144 2.62 9.69 9.34
N ALA A 145 1.87 8.71 8.82
CA ALA A 145 0.62 8.26 9.41
C ALA A 145 0.84 7.67 10.83
N VAL A 146 1.86 6.82 11.00
CA VAL A 146 2.20 6.23 12.30
C VAL A 146 2.60 7.33 13.30
N LEU A 147 3.48 8.25 12.89
CA LEU A 147 3.87 9.37 13.74
C LEU A 147 2.68 10.27 14.09
N GLY A 148 1.78 10.53 13.14
CA GLY A 148 0.58 11.33 13.35
C GLY A 148 -0.35 10.72 14.41
N VAL A 149 -0.60 9.40 14.32
CA VAL A 149 -1.40 8.70 15.34
C VAL A 149 -0.73 8.77 16.71
N LEU A 150 0.60 8.61 16.78
CA LEU A 150 1.35 8.66 18.03
C LEU A 150 1.30 10.06 18.66
N LEU A 151 1.40 11.13 17.86
CA LEU A 151 1.23 12.51 18.35
C LEU A 151 -0.18 12.73 18.91
N ILE A 152 -1.22 12.33 18.19
CA ILE A 152 -2.62 12.45 18.65
C ILE A 152 -2.82 11.68 19.96
N ALA A 153 -2.31 10.46 20.03
CA ALA A 153 -2.36 9.65 21.23
C ALA A 153 -1.59 10.30 22.39
N GLY A 154 -0.39 10.83 22.13
CA GLY A 154 0.42 11.55 23.10
C GLY A 154 -0.28 12.79 23.69
N PHE A 155 -0.96 13.58 22.85
CA PHE A 155 -1.74 14.73 23.32
C PHE A 155 -3.01 14.33 24.09
N SER A 156 -3.68 13.26 23.70
CA SER A 156 -4.84 12.70 24.43
C SER A 156 -4.44 12.09 25.79
N GLY A 157 -3.15 11.90 26.04
CA GLY A 157 -2.60 11.38 27.28
C GLY A 157 -2.50 12.39 28.42
N TYR A 158 -2.65 13.69 28.16
CA TYR A 158 -2.74 14.74 29.19
C TYR A 158 -4.13 14.82 29.82
#